data_AF-A0A1I1MAR8-F1
#
_entry.id   AF-A0A1I1MAR8-F1
#
_cell.length_a   1.000
_cell.length_b   1.000
_cell.length_c   1.000
_cell.angle_alpha   90.00
_cell.angle_beta   90.00
_cell.angle_gamma   90.00
#
_symmetry.space_group_name_H-M   'P 1'
#
loop_
_entity.id
_entity.type
_entity.pdbx_description
1 polymer ?
#
loop_
_entity_poly.entity_id
_entity_poly.type
_entity_poly.pdbx_seq_one_letter_code
_entity_poly.pdbx_strand_id
1 'polypeptide(L)' 'MLRTITVSKHISVQGIFVQDLTDGRILVRVGERLFKGNPVNEKEAA' A
#
# COMPACT_ATOMS: atom_id res chain seq x y z
N MET A 1 9.66 -6.44 -3.01
CA MET A 1 8.40 -7.01 -3.57
C MET A 1 7.41 -5.89 -3.82
N LEU A 2 6.66 -5.94 -4.93
CA LEU A 2 5.61 -4.94 -5.18
C LEU A 2 4.40 -5.22 -4.28
N ARG A 3 3.81 -4.16 -3.75
CA ARG A 3 2.59 -4.18 -2.95
C ARG A 3 1.67 -3.07 -3.42
N THR A 4 0.38 -3.34 -3.44
CA THR A 4 -0.65 -2.34 -3.71
C THR A 4 -1.27 -1.92 -2.38
N ILE A 5 -1.36 -0.62 -2.16
CA ILE A 5 -2.02 -0.03 -1.01
C ILE A 5 -3.22 0.80 -1.43
N THR A 6 -4.27 0.80 -0.62
CA THR A 6 -5.37 1.76 -0.71
C THR A 6 -4.98 3.00 0.10
N VAL A 7 -4.87 4.15 -0.57
CA VAL A 7 -4.56 5.45 0.05
C VAL A 7 -5.84 6.23 0.36
N SER A 8 -6.90 6.00 -0.42
CA SER A 8 -8.23 6.61 -0.24
C SER A 8 -9.31 5.71 -0.83
N LYS A 9 -10.59 5.99 -0.54
CA LYS A 9 -11.74 5.15 -0.93
C LYS A 9 -11.77 4.71 -2.41
N HIS A 10 -11.23 5.52 -3.32
CA HIS A 10 -11.20 5.23 -4.76
C HIS A 10 -9.78 5.29 -5.35
N ILE A 11 -8.73 5.31 -4.52
CA ILE A 11 -7.35 5.46 -4.98
C ILE A 11 -6.48 4.37 -4.36
N SER A 12 -5.91 3.55 -5.24
CA SER A 12 -4.91 2.54 -4.92
C SER A 12 -3.58 2.87 -5.60
N VAL A 13 -2.48 2.60 -4.92
CA VAL A 13 -1.12 2.89 -5.37
C VAL A 13 -0.29 1.62 -5.27
N GLN A 14 0.37 1.24 -6.36
CA GLN A 14 1.30 0.12 -6.39
C GLN A 14 2.74 0.61 -6.26
N GLY A 15 3.53 0.00 -5.37
CA GLY A 15 4.92 0.39 -5.14
C GLY A 15 5.75 -0.71 -4.51
N ILE A 16 7.04 -0.43 -4.31
CA ILE A 16 7.98 -1.34 -3.67
C ILE A 16 7.74 -1.28 -2.16
N PHE A 17 7.46 -2.41 -1.53
CA PHE A 17 7.34 -2.50 -0.07
C PHE A 17 8.64 -2.04 0.61
N VAL A 18 8.50 -1.19 1.62
CA VAL A 18 9.60 -0.67 2.43
C VAL A 18 9.54 -1.26 3.83
N GLN A 19 8.41 -1.10 4.53
CA GLN A 19 8.21 -1.60 5.90
C GLN A 19 6.74 -1.66 6.28
N ASP A 20 6.44 -2.44 7.32
CA ASP A 20 5.17 -2.39 8.04
C ASP A 20 5.15 -1.21 9.01
N LEU A 21 3.98 -0.63 9.20
CA LEU A 21 3.73 0.41 10.20
C LEU A 21 2.95 -0.20 11.37
N THR A 22 3.12 0.38 12.56
CA THR A 22 2.50 -0.13 13.80
C THR A 22 0.97 -0.03 13.81
N ASP A 23 0.38 0.73 12.89
CA ASP A 23 -1.07 0.94 12.75
C ASP A 23 -1.72 -0.06 11.76
N GLY A 24 -0.98 -1.07 11.29
CA GLY A 24 -1.47 -2.07 10.33
C GLY A 24 -1.43 -1.61 8.88
N ARG A 25 -0.95 -0.40 8.61
CA ARG A 25 -0.64 0.07 7.25
C ARG A 25 0.74 -0.40 6.83
N ILE A 26 1.02 -0.31 5.54
CA ILE A 26 2.36 -0.53 5.01
C ILE A 26 2.86 0.72 4.29
N LEU A 27 4.18 0.86 4.25
CA LEU A 27 4.86 1.89 3.50
C LEU A 27 5.37 1.30 2.18
N VAL A 28 4.98 1.93 1.07
CA VAL A 28 5.48 1.59 -0.27
C VAL A 28 6.20 2.77 -0.90
N ARG A 29 7.22 2.50 -1.71
CA ARG A 29 7.97 3.49 -2.48
C ARG A 29 7.59 3.42 -3.96
N VAL A 30 7.26 4.57 -4.54
CA VAL A 30 7.00 4.75 -5.98
C VAL A 30 7.94 5.83 -6.50
N GLY A 31 8.96 5.42 -7.25
CA GLY A 31 10.07 6.29 -7.61
C GLY A 31 10.76 6.84 -6.35
N GLU A 32 10.72 8.16 -6.17
CA GLU A 32 11.32 8.86 -5.03
C GLU A 32 10.31 9.18 -3.91
N ARG A 33 9.03 8.84 -4.10
CA ARG A 33 7.97 9.16 -3.12
C ARG A 33 7.61 7.94 -2.28
N LEU A 34 7.33 8.18 -1.01
CA LEU A 34 6.82 7.19 -0.07
C LEU A 34 5.33 7.39 0.14
N PHE A 35 4.57 6.31 0.05
CA PHE A 35 3.13 6.28 0.25
C PHE A 35 2.79 5.29 1.34
N LYS A 36 1.90 5.71 2.26
CA LYS A 36 1.36 4.87 3.33
C LYS A 36 -0.09 4.55 3.04
N GLY A 37 -0.51 3.32 3.29
CA GLY A 37 -1.89 2.92 3.08
C GLY A 37 -2.15 1.50 3.53
N ASN A 38 -3.40 1.07 3.43
CA ASN A 38 -3.79 -0.28 3.80
C ASN A 38 -3.42 -1.23 2.65
N PRO A 39 -2.78 -2.38 2.92
CA PRO A 39 -2.54 -3.37 1.88
C PRO A 39 -3.87 -3.82 1.27
N VAL A 40 -3.95 -3.86 -0.06
CA VAL A 40 -5.08 -4.48 -0.76
C VAL A 40 -4.94 -5.99 -0.57
N ASN A 41 -5.77 -6.58 0.29
CA ASN A 41 -5.86 -8.02 0.43
C ASN A 41 -6.72 -8.56 -0.73
N GLU A 42 -6.27 -9.62 -1.40
CA GLU A 42 -6.98 -10.27 -2.51
C GLU A 42 -8.38 -10.78 -2.14
N LYS A 43 -8.74 -10.80 -0.84
CA LYS A 43 -10.06 -11.21 -0.35
C LYS A 43 -11.17 -10.16 -0.48
N GLU A 44 -10.87 -8.90 -0.80
CA GLU A 44 -11.91 -7.85 -0.93
C GLU A 44 -12.37 -7.58 -2.37
N ALA A 45 -11.84 -8.30 -3.36
CA ALA A 45 -12.24 -8.20 -4.77
C ALA A 45 -13.20 -9.33 -5.20
N ALA A 46 -14.07 -9.82 -4.30
CA ALA A 46 -15.03 -10.89 -4.55
C ALA A 46 -16.46 -10.35 -4.69
#